data_AF-A0A2W4JTR7-F1
#
_entry.id   AF-A0A2W4JTR7-F1
#
_cell.length_a   1.000
_cell.length_b   1.000
_cell.length_c   1.000
_cell.angle_alpha   90.00
_cell.angle_beta   90.00
_cell.angle_gamma   90.00
#
_symmetry.space_group_name_H-M   'P 1'
#
loop_
_entity.id
_entity.type
_entity.pdbx_description
1 polymer ?
#
loop_
_entity_poly.entity_id
_entity_poly.type
_entity_poly.pdbx_seq_one_letter_code
_entity_poly.pdbx_strand_id
1 'polypeptide(L)' 'MNKKIVAVTACPTGIAHTYMAAENLSIAAKELGVEIKVETQGSVGIENELSEE' A
#
# COMPACT_ATOMS: atom_id res chain seq x y z
N MET A 1 3.80 -13.05 17.27
CA MET A 1 4.32 -11.70 17.00
C MET A 1 3.76 -11.27 15.66
N ASN A 2 2.82 -10.33 15.64
CA ASN A 2 2.31 -9.79 14.38
C ASN A 2 3.34 -8.81 13.84
N LYS A 3 3.93 -9.14 12.68
CA LYS A 3 4.83 -8.24 11.98
C LYS A 3 4.00 -7.10 11.38
N LYS A 4 4.45 -5.87 11.58
CA LYS A 4 3.89 -4.69 10.92
C LYS A 4 4.74 -4.35 9.70
N ILE A 5 4.09 -4.19 8.56
CA ILE A 5 4.71 -3.89 7.27
C ILE A 5 4.19 -2.53 6.80
N VAL A 6 5.09 -1.73 6.25
CA VAL A 6 4.72 -0.52 5.51
C VAL A 6 5.12 -0.72 4.06
N ALA A 7 4.30 -0.20 3.14
CA ALA A 7 4.57 -0.25 1.71
C ALA A 7 4.16 1.06 1.04
N VAL A 8 4.82 1.37 -0.07
CA VAL A 8 4.45 2.47 -0.96
C VAL A 8 4.26 1.89 -2.35
N THR A 9 3.16 2.26 -2.99
CA THR A 9 2.85 1.85 -4.37
C THR A 9 2.82 3.09 -5.24
N ALA A 10 3.55 3.05 -6.37
CA ALA A 10 3.63 4.19 -7.27
C ALA A 10 3.79 3.74 -8.72
N CYS A 11 2.83 4.11 -9.57
CA CYS A 11 2.90 3.90 -11.01
C CYS A 11 3.01 5.27 -11.72
N PRO A 12 4.03 5.50 -12.55
CA PRO A 12 4.24 6.81 -13.19
C PRO A 12 3.21 7.11 -14.29
N THR A 13 2.54 6.08 -14.82
CA THR A 13 1.64 6.20 -15.98
C THR A 13 0.19 6.47 -15.59
N GLY A 14 -0.17 6.33 -14.31
CA GLY A 14 -1.54 6.53 -13.82
C GLY A 14 -1.81 5.80 -12.49
N ILE A 15 -3.09 5.72 -12.10
CA ILE A 15 -3.48 5.18 -10.77
C ILE A 15 -3.85 3.71 -10.74
N ALA A 16 -4.15 3.09 -11.90
CA ALA A 16 -4.71 1.75 -11.94
C ALA A 16 -3.79 0.71 -11.28
N HIS A 17 -2.50 0.69 -11.65
CA HIS A 17 -1.54 -0.23 -11.04
C HIS A 17 -1.17 0.16 -9.60
N THR A 18 -1.23 1.44 -9.24
CA THR A 18 -1.02 1.89 -7.86
C THR A 18 -2.05 1.26 -6.93
N TYR A 19 -3.34 1.41 -7.24
CA TYR A 19 -4.41 0.84 -6.41
C TYR A 19 -4.46 -0.69 -6.48
N MET A 20 -4.26 -1.28 -7.67
CA MET A 20 -4.24 -2.73 -7.82
C MET A 20 -3.11 -3.36 -6.98
N ALA A 21 -1.92 -2.75 -6.96
CA ALA A 21 -0.83 -3.20 -6.11
C ALA A 21 -1.18 -3.07 -4.61
N ALA A 22 -1.76 -1.94 -4.20
CA ALA A 22 -2.12 -1.70 -2.80
C ALA A 22 -3.19 -2.68 -2.28
N GLU A 23 -4.20 -2.98 -3.10
CA GLU A 23 -5.24 -3.96 -2.78
C GLU A 23 -4.65 -5.37 -2.65
N ASN A 24 -3.86 -5.81 -3.64
CA ASN A 24 -3.23 -7.14 -3.61
C ASN A 24 -2.28 -7.32 -2.42
N LEU A 25 -1.53 -6.27 -2.05
CA LEU A 25 -0.69 -6.28 -0.84
C LEU A 25 -1.52 -6.43 0.43
N SER A 26 -2.69 -5.78 0.50
CA SER A 26 -3.60 -5.87 1.63
C SER A 26 -4.23 -7.27 1.76
N ILE A 27 -4.59 -7.89 0.63
CA ILE A 27 -5.08 -9.27 0.57
C ILE A 27 -3.99 -10.23 1.05
N ALA A 28 -2.78 -10.14 0.49
CA ALA A 28 -1.67 -11.02 0.86
C ALA A 28 -1.29 -10.88 2.34
N ALA A 29 -1.29 -9.66 2.87
CA ALA A 29 -1.02 -9.42 4.29
C ALA A 29 -2.07 -10.09 5.18
N LYS A 30 -3.35 -10.01 4.80
CA LYS A 30 -4.44 -10.69 5.50
C LYS A 30 -4.28 -12.21 5.47
N GLU A 31 -3.91 -12.78 4.32
CA GLU A 31 -3.66 -14.23 4.18
C GLU A 31 -2.47 -14.71 5.03
N LEU A 32 -1.43 -13.88 5.15
CA LEU A 32 -0.24 -14.16 5.96
C LEU A 32 -0.40 -13.80 7.45
N GLY A 33 -1.54 -13.22 7.85
CA GLY A 33 -1.79 -12.79 9.23
C GLY A 33 -0.85 -11.68 9.71
N VAL A 34 -0.40 -10.80 8.80
CA VAL A 34 0.46 -9.65 9.11
C VAL A 34 -0.31 -8.34 8.94
N GLU A 35 0.08 -7.32 9.71
CA GLU A 35 -0.48 -5.99 9.56
C GLU A 35 0.28 -5.25 8.46
N ILE A 36 -0.43 -4.55 7.57
CA ILE A 36 0.18 -3.72 6.53
C ILE A 36 -0.50 -2.36 6.45
N LYS A 37 0.29 -1.30 6.26
CA LYS A 37 -0.18 0.03 5.83
C LYS A 37 0.45 0.33 4.46
N VAL A 38 -0.39 0.64 3.47
CA VAL A 38 0.07 0.93 2.11
C VAL A 38 -0.26 2.37 1.76
N GLU A 39 0.76 3.15 1.43
CA GLU A 39 0.62 4.48 0.83
C GLU A 39 0.56 4.35 -0.69
N THR A 40 -0.30 5.13 -1.31
CA THR A 40 -0.56 5.12 -2.74
C THR A 40 -0.15 6.46 -3.33
N GLN A 41 0.85 6.47 -4.21
CA GLN A 41 1.32 7.66 -4.91
C GLN A 41 0.98 7.53 -6.40
N GLY A 42 0.04 8.34 -6.87
CA GLY A 42 -0.45 8.29 -8.25
C GLY A 42 -0.45 9.65 -8.91
N SER A 43 -0.97 9.69 -10.13
CA SER A 43 -1.15 10.95 -10.89
C SER A 43 -2.12 11.94 -10.21
N VAL A 44 -2.90 11.50 -9.23
CA VAL A 44 -3.79 12.34 -8.40
C VAL A 44 -3.14 12.83 -7.11
N GLY A 45 -1.92 12.37 -6.78
CA GLY A 45 -1.21 12.73 -5.56
C GLY A 45 -0.94 11.54 -4.63
N ILE A 46 -0.65 11.85 -3.36
CA ILE A 46 -0.41 10.87 -2.29
C ILE A 46 -1.72 10.64 -1.53
N GLU A 47 -2.05 9.38 -1.31
CA GLU A 47 -3.17 8.93 -0.49
C GLU A 47 -2.68 7.87 0.51
N ASN A 48 -3.36 7.76 1.65
CA ASN A 48 -2.97 6.87 2.75
C ASN A 48 -1.53 7.10 3.27
N GLU A 49 -1.13 8.37 3.31
CA GLU A 49 0.21 8.79 3.70
C GLU A 49 0.67 8.11 5.00
N LEU A 50 1.90 7.60 4.96
CA LEU A 50 2.56 7.00 6.11
C LEU A 50 2.86 8.11 7.13
N SER A 51 2.59 7.79 8.40
CA SER A 51 3.00 8.62 9.52
C SER A 51 4.45 8.32 9.88
N GLU A 52 5.13 9.26 10.52
CA GLU A 52 6.46 9.02 11.09
C GLU A 52 6.44 8.01 12.25
N GLU A 53 5.27 7.82 12.87
CA GLU A 53 4.99 6.90 13.98
C GLU A 53 4.13 5.70 13.57
#